data_AF-A0A078MSH1-F1
#
_entry.id   AF-A0A078MSH1-F1
#
_cell.length_a   1.000
_cell.length_b   1.000
_cell.length_c   1.000
_cell.angle_alpha   90.00
_cell.angle_beta   90.00
_cell.angle_gamma   90.00
#
_symmetry.space_group_name_H-M   'P 1'
#
loop_
_entity.id
_entity.type
_entity.pdbx_description
1 polymer ?
#
loop_
_entity_poly.entity_id
_entity_poly.type
_entity_poly.pdbx_seq_one_letter_code
_entity_poly.pdbx_strand_id
1 'polypeptide(L)'
;MDGQLAGLARVVSDGHTICYLQDVLVRPQFQGRGIGRRLVERVLEPFAHVRQKVLLTDDEPGQAAFYAALGFAQVGAGGGGAGLRSFVRFD
;
A
#
# COMPACT_ATOMS: atom_id res chain seq x y z
N MET A 1 -20.93 10.13 -8.03
CA MET A 1 -19.60 10.74 -7.89
C MET A 1 -19.38 11.54 -9.15
N ASP A 2 -19.23 12.85 -9.04
CA ASP A 2 -19.32 13.79 -10.16
C ASP A 2 -18.03 13.84 -10.99
N GLY A 3 -17.53 12.67 -11.43
CA GLY A 3 -16.30 12.54 -12.22
C GLY A 3 -15.00 12.94 -11.50
N GLN A 4 -15.05 13.25 -10.21
CA GLN A 4 -13.88 13.69 -9.45
C GLN A 4 -12.94 12.53 -9.12
N LEU A 5 -11.64 12.69 -9.39
CA LEU A 5 -10.60 11.73 -9.01
C LEU A 5 -10.46 11.69 -7.48
N ALA A 6 -10.92 10.62 -6.84
CA ALA A 6 -10.92 10.47 -5.38
C ALA A 6 -9.58 9.96 -4.80
N GLY A 7 -8.82 9.20 -5.59
CA GLY A 7 -7.55 8.61 -5.19
C GLY A 7 -6.86 7.88 -6.34
N LEU A 8 -5.66 7.37 -6.05
CA LEU A 8 -4.73 6.73 -6.97
C LEU A 8 -4.00 5.62 -6.22
N ALA A 9 -3.71 4.51 -6.89
CA ALA A 9 -2.66 3.59 -6.48
C ALA A 9 -1.75 3.26 -7.66
N ARG A 10 -0.46 3.00 -7.36
CA ARG A 10 0.55 2.68 -8.37
C ARG A 10 1.42 1.53 -7.92
N VAL A 11 1.70 0.64 -8.86
CA VAL A 11 2.50 -0.57 -8.66
C VAL A 11 3.58 -0.67 -9.74
N VAL A 12 4.74 -1.18 -9.36
CA VAL A 12 5.82 -1.58 -10.27
C VAL A 12 6.11 -3.06 -10.02
N SER A 13 6.16 -3.89 -11.07
CA SER A 13 6.40 -5.33 -10.95
C SER A 13 7.12 -5.87 -12.16
N ASP A 14 7.88 -6.95 -11.97
CA ASP A 14 8.44 -7.79 -13.04
C ASP A 14 7.42 -8.82 -13.56
N GLY A 15 6.23 -8.89 -12.95
CA GLY A 15 5.17 -9.85 -13.28
C GLY A 15 5.39 -11.27 -12.78
N HIS A 16 6.48 -11.55 -12.04
CA HIS A 16 6.90 -12.91 -11.69
C HIS A 16 7.29 -13.05 -10.22
N THR A 17 8.23 -12.25 -9.74
CA THR A 17 8.85 -12.45 -8.42
C THR A 17 8.45 -11.40 -7.41
N ILE A 18 8.25 -10.15 -7.84
CA ILE A 18 8.05 -9.02 -6.93
C ILE A 18 7.05 -8.00 -7.46
N CYS A 19 6.26 -7.46 -6.55
CA CYS A 19 5.32 -6.37 -6.79
C CYS A 19 5.54 -5.28 -5.74
N TYR A 20 5.96 -4.09 -6.18
CA TYR A 20 6.19 -2.93 -5.34
C TYR A 20 5.01 -1.97 -5.42
N LEU A 21 4.24 -1.88 -4.33
CA LEU A 21 3.17 -0.90 -4.18
C LEU A 21 3.80 0.43 -3.78
N GLN A 22 3.88 1.34 -4.75
CA GLN A 22 4.67 2.55 -4.63
C GLN A 22 3.87 3.73 -4.08
N ASP A 23 2.64 3.94 -4.57
CA ASP A 23 1.78 5.03 -4.11
C ASP A 23 0.40 4.50 -3.76
N VAL A 24 -0.17 4.99 -2.66
CA VAL A 24 -1.59 4.86 -2.30
C VAL A 24 -2.06 6.20 -1.76
N LEU A 25 -2.75 6.97 -2.60
CA LEU A 25 -3.17 8.33 -2.27
C LEU A 25 -4.70 8.42 -2.31
N VAL A 26 -5.29 8.99 -1.27
CA VAL A 26 -6.73 9.30 -1.21
C VAL A 26 -6.87 10.73 -0.73
N ARG A 27 -7.63 11.56 -1.45
CA ARG A 27 -7.82 12.96 -1.01
C ARG A 27 -8.44 12.99 0.38
N PRO A 28 -8.02 13.91 1.26
CA PRO A 28 -8.48 13.96 2.66
C PRO A 28 -10.00 13.87 2.83
N GLN A 29 -10.77 14.61 2.02
CA GLN A 29 -12.24 14.61 2.05
C GLN A 29 -12.92 13.27 1.75
N PHE A 30 -12.19 12.32 1.16
CA PHE A 30 -12.66 10.98 0.80
C PHE A 30 -12.05 9.86 1.67
N GLN A 31 -11.16 10.19 2.62
CA GLN A 31 -10.58 9.22 3.56
C GLN A 31 -11.64 8.68 4.54
N GLY A 32 -11.34 7.56 5.21
CA GLY A 32 -12.27 6.89 6.13
C GLY A 32 -13.45 6.16 5.46
N ARG A 33 -13.56 6.18 4.13
CA ARG A 33 -14.65 5.57 3.35
C ARG A 33 -14.28 4.23 2.69
N GLY A 34 -13.17 3.62 3.08
CA GLY A 34 -12.68 2.35 2.51
C GLY A 34 -12.04 2.43 1.11
N ILE A 35 -11.84 3.64 0.57
CA ILE A 35 -11.27 3.83 -0.78
C ILE A 35 -9.84 3.31 -0.88
N GLY A 36 -8.98 3.61 0.11
CA GLY A 36 -7.59 3.15 0.11
C GLY A 36 -7.49 1.62 0.05
N ARG A 37 -8.30 0.91 0.86
CA ARG A 37 -8.40 -0.55 0.82
C ARG A 37 -8.76 -1.05 -0.58
N ARG A 38 -9.82 -0.52 -1.18
CA ARG A 38 -10.24 -0.89 -2.54
C ARG A 38 -9.18 -0.61 -3.59
N LEU A 39 -8.45 0.50 -3.48
CA LEU A 39 -7.35 0.81 -4.39
C LEU A 39 -6.24 -0.23 -4.30
N VAL A 40 -5.81 -0.60 -3.08
CA VAL A 40 -4.76 -1.60 -2.87
C VAL A 40 -5.20 -2.98 -3.37
N GLU A 41 -6.41 -3.42 -3.01
CA GLU A 41 -6.96 -4.70 -3.46
C GLU A 41 -7.02 -4.78 -4.99
N ARG A 42 -7.51 -3.72 -5.65
CA ARG A 42 -7.67 -3.69 -7.13
C ARG A 42 -6.36 -3.57 -7.87
N VAL A 43 -5.39 -2.79 -7.37
CA VAL A 43 -4.10 -2.63 -8.06
C VAL A 43 -3.22 -3.87 -7.92
N LEU A 44 -3.40 -4.66 -6.85
CA LEU A 44 -2.66 -5.90 -6.63
C LEU A 44 -3.34 -7.15 -7.23
N GLU A 45 -4.63 -7.07 -7.57
CA GLU A 45 -5.39 -8.18 -8.17
C GLU A 45 -4.69 -8.82 -9.40
N PRO A 46 -4.14 -8.07 -10.36
CA PRO A 46 -3.41 -8.66 -11.50
C PRO A 46 -2.09 -9.36 -11.12
N PHE A 47 -1.59 -9.14 -9.91
CA PHE A 47 -0.33 -9.69 -9.38
C PHE A 47 -0.58 -10.68 -8.25
N ALA A 48 -1.79 -11.26 -8.18
CA ALA A 48 -2.14 -12.26 -7.16
C ALA A 48 -1.14 -13.44 -7.16
N HIS A 49 -0.66 -13.86 -8.33
CA HIS A 49 0.32 -14.95 -8.50
C HIS A 49 1.75 -14.59 -8.10
N VAL A 50 2.08 -13.30 -7.96
CA VAL A 50 3.44 -12.85 -7.63
C VAL A 50 3.69 -13.01 -6.15
N ARG A 51 4.54 -13.96 -5.73
CA ARG A 51 4.73 -14.32 -4.31
C ARG A 51 4.98 -13.12 -3.38
N GLN A 52 5.84 -12.17 -3.77
CA GLN A 52 6.28 -11.10 -2.86
C GLN A 52 5.67 -9.74 -3.22
N LYS A 53 4.98 -9.13 -2.25
CA LYS A 53 4.49 -7.74 -2.31
C LYS A 53 5.24 -6.90 -1.28
N VAL A 54 5.74 -5.73 -1.68
CA VAL A 54 6.48 -4.82 -0.79
C VAL A 54 6.01 -3.38 -0.95
N LEU A 55 6.15 -2.58 0.11
CA LEU A 55 5.95 -1.13 0.08
C LEU A 55 6.85 -0.41 1.07
N LEU A 56 7.17 0.84 0.78
CA LEU A 56 7.79 1.80 1.68
C LEU A 56 6.83 2.98 1.88
N THR A 57 6.76 3.50 3.10
CA THR A 57 5.85 4.59 3.45
C THR A 57 6.41 5.39 4.61
N ASP A 58 5.92 6.61 4.81
CA ASP A 58 6.35 7.45 5.92
C ASP A 58 5.94 6.87 7.29
N ASP A 59 6.57 7.35 8.36
CA ASP A 59 6.24 6.98 9.73
C ASP A 59 5.04 7.80 10.27
N GLU A 60 3.92 7.81 9.53
CA GLU A 60 2.71 8.49 9.99
C GLU A 60 1.80 7.56 10.84
N PRO A 61 1.19 8.11 11.91
CA PRO A 61 0.20 7.40 12.70
C PRO A 61 -0.94 6.88 11.81
N GLY A 62 -1.21 5.57 11.88
CA GLY A 62 -2.33 4.93 11.19
C GLY A 62 -1.95 4.17 9.91
N GLN A 63 -0.82 4.50 9.26
CA GLN A 63 -0.38 3.77 8.06
C GLN A 63 -0.03 2.31 8.39
N ALA A 64 0.62 2.07 9.53
CA ALA A 64 0.95 0.72 9.96
C ALA A 64 -0.29 -0.15 10.24
N ALA A 65 -1.29 0.41 10.92
CA ALA A 65 -2.55 -0.30 11.16
C ALA A 65 -3.30 -0.56 9.85
N PHE A 66 -3.28 0.40 8.93
CA PHE A 66 -3.89 0.27 7.61
C PHE A 66 -3.28 -0.88 6.80
N TYR A 67 -1.94 -0.92 6.65
CA TYR A 67 -1.27 -1.98 5.88
C TYR A 67 -1.32 -3.33 6.60
N ALA A 68 -1.26 -3.37 7.94
CA ALA A 68 -1.47 -4.59 8.71
C ALA A 68 -2.86 -5.20 8.46
N ALA A 69 -3.91 -4.37 8.41
CA ALA A 69 -5.26 -4.81 8.09
C ALA A 69 -5.45 -5.31 6.62
N LEU A 70 -4.44 -5.12 5.77
CA LEU A 70 -4.36 -5.63 4.39
C LEU A 70 -3.42 -6.85 4.27
N GLY A 71 -2.95 -7.38 5.41
CA GLY A 71 -2.11 -8.57 5.48
C GLY A 71 -0.61 -8.29 5.34
N PHE A 72 -0.18 -7.04 5.31
CA PHE A 72 1.24 -6.70 5.27
C PHE A 72 1.86 -6.71 6.67
N ALA A 73 3.05 -7.29 6.79
CA ALA A 73 3.87 -7.24 7.99
C ALA A 73 4.91 -6.13 7.88
N GLN A 74 5.05 -5.32 8.92
CA GLN A 74 6.13 -4.33 8.99
C GLN A 74 7.48 -5.04 9.11
N VAL A 75 8.47 -4.60 8.33
CA VAL A 75 9.85 -5.09 8.37
C VAL A 75 10.76 -4.01 8.94
N GLY A 76 11.61 -4.42 9.88
CA GLY A 76 12.53 -3.54 10.60
C GLY A 76 11.88 -2.80 11.77
N ALA A 77 12.69 -2.45 12.76
CA ALA A 77 12.30 -1.50 13.80
C ALA A 77 12.26 -0.11 13.14
N GLY A 78 11.09 0.52 13.09
CA GLY A 78 10.99 1.92 12.68
C GLY A 78 11.95 2.74 13.53
N GLY A 79 12.93 3.40 12.91
CA GLY A 79 14.05 3.99 13.65
C GLY A 79 15.33 4.28 12.87
N GLY A 80 15.43 3.89 11.59
CA GLY A 80 16.44 4.48 10.70
C GLY A 80 16.08 5.94 10.47
N GLY A 81 17.02 6.88 10.68
CA GLY A 81 16.79 8.35 10.71
C GLY A 81 16.13 9.00 9.48
N ALA A 82 15.67 8.22 8.50
CA ALA A 82 14.88 8.65 7.36
C ALA A 82 13.36 8.74 7.63
N GLY A 83 12.85 8.23 8.77
CA GLY A 83 11.42 8.32 9.09
C GLY A 83 10.51 7.47 8.18
N LEU A 84 11.06 6.38 7.63
CA LEU A 84 10.36 5.47 6.73
C LEU A 84 10.07 4.13 7.40
N ARG A 85 8.95 3.52 7.03
CA ARG A 85 8.57 2.14 7.36
C ARG A 85 8.55 1.31 6.09
N SER A 86 8.93 0.04 6.24
CA SER A 86 8.86 -0.94 5.16
C SER A 86 7.87 -2.05 5.53
N PHE A 87 7.11 -2.53 4.56
CA PHE A 87 6.21 -3.65 4.77
C PHE A 87 6.34 -4.70 3.67
N VAL A 88 6.09 -5.95 4.03
CA VAL A 88 6.08 -7.10 3.11
C VAL A 88 4.82 -7.93 3.32
N ARG A 89 4.31 -8.49 2.23
CA ARG A 89 3.31 -9.55 2.23
C ARG A 89 3.77 -10.66 1.30
N PHE A 90 3.68 -11.90 1.78
CA PHE A 90 3.90 -13.09 0.96
C PHE A 90 2.56 -13.78 0.76
N ASP A 91 2.18 -13.95 -0.51
CA ASP A 91 0.99 -14.72 -0.92
C ASP A 91 1.41 -16.10 -1.44
#